data_AF-A0A846HMI4-F1
#
_entry.id   AF-A0A846HMI4-F1
#
_cell.length_a   1.000
_cell.length_b   1.000
_cell.length_c   1.000
_cell.angle_alpha   90.00
_cell.angle_beta   90.00
_cell.angle_gamma   90.00
#
_symmetry.space_group_name_H-M   'P 1'
#
loop_
_entity.id
_entity.type
_entity.pdbx_description
1 polymer ?
#
loop_
_entity_poly.entity_id
_entity_poly.type
_entity_poly.pdbx_seq_one_letter_code
_entity_poly.pdbx_strand_id
1 'polypeptide(L)'
;MTDGADFLGYIVRPQYRLVRRRVVGNLREKLAAFEQAQVSAQHVRLPLAAREALRATLASYLGHFQHAETERLIQQLFNRYPWLSWLFRRTPGGQLRSNWQPMSVTSLRSQVDWFRQSFAADLRPDAAAPLITAVQLGSRVALFGGDAKRTQQSLPWAWRWRSTRHEQRQGLGEGVSWPLSHLKGLGRGLRKAGLPYLFVAEEGYLPGGMKRRVLRYLFLGSDHDPLLQVRA
;
A
#
# COMPACT_ATOMS: atom_id res chain seq x y z
N MET A 1 -26.43 9.69 41.10
CA MET A 1 -26.51 8.50 40.23
C MET A 1 -26.31 8.94 38.79
N THR A 2 -25.21 8.54 38.15
CA THR A 2 -25.05 8.62 36.69
C THR A 2 -24.13 7.48 36.27
N ASP A 3 -24.59 6.26 36.54
CA ASP A 3 -23.95 5.03 36.07
C ASP A 3 -24.18 4.91 34.56
N GLY A 4 -23.23 5.38 33.78
CA GLY A 4 -23.18 5.10 32.35
C GLY A 4 -22.80 3.64 32.16
N ALA A 5 -23.78 2.81 31.77
CA ALA A 5 -23.62 1.37 31.59
C ALA A 5 -22.35 0.98 30.78
N ASP A 6 -21.58 0.04 31.33
CA ASP A 6 -20.21 -0.29 30.97
C ASP A 6 -20.14 -1.29 29.80
N PHE A 7 -20.60 -0.91 28.61
CA PHE A 7 -20.48 -1.77 27.43
C PHE A 7 -19.12 -1.59 26.74
N LEU A 8 -18.24 -2.59 26.90
CA LEU A 8 -17.09 -2.96 26.06
C LEU A 8 -16.58 -1.87 25.10
N GLY A 9 -15.88 -0.87 25.63
CA GLY A 9 -15.05 0.06 24.84
C GLY A 9 -15.59 1.47 24.62
N TYR A 10 -16.82 1.78 25.06
CA TYR A 10 -17.41 3.11 24.90
C TYR A 10 -17.73 3.81 26.22
N ILE A 11 -17.94 5.12 26.12
CA ILE A 11 -18.65 5.96 27.08
C ILE A 11 -19.87 6.47 26.34
N VAL A 12 -21.06 6.02 26.73
CA VAL A 12 -22.32 6.50 26.17
C VAL A 12 -22.77 7.72 26.97
N ARG A 13 -22.88 8.89 26.32
CA ARG A 13 -23.50 10.10 26.86
C ARG A 13 -24.85 10.32 26.18
N PRO A 14 -25.78 11.09 26.77
CA PRO A 14 -27.12 11.30 26.22
C PRO A 14 -27.14 11.83 24.78
N GLN A 15 -26.11 12.58 24.39
CA GLN A 15 -26.04 13.26 23.09
C GLN A 15 -24.91 12.74 22.18
N TYR A 16 -24.03 11.86 22.66
CA TYR A 16 -22.92 11.33 21.86
C TYR A 16 -22.28 10.09 22.49
N ARG A 17 -21.60 9.27 21.67
CA ARG A 17 -20.82 8.11 22.12
C ARG A 17 -19.34 8.41 21.94
N LEU A 18 -18.54 8.32 23.00
CA LEU A 18 -17.09 8.45 22.93
C LEU A 18 -16.41 7.10 23.04
N VAL A 19 -15.32 6.92 22.29
CA VAL A 19 -14.43 5.79 22.45
C VAL A 19 -13.55 6.01 23.70
N ARG A 20 -13.38 4.97 24.53
CA ARG A 20 -12.51 5.05 25.71
C ARG A 20 -11.06 5.33 25.32
N ARG A 21 -10.37 6.13 26.14
CA ARG A 21 -8.93 6.44 25.96
C ARG A 21 -8.05 5.20 25.83
N ARG A 22 -8.28 4.16 26.64
CA ARG A 22 -7.50 2.89 26.57
C ARG A 22 -7.60 2.17 25.22
N VAL A 23 -8.76 2.27 24.57
CA VAL A 23 -9.00 1.65 23.27
C VAL A 23 -8.15 2.37 22.22
N VAL A 24 -8.23 3.70 22.19
CA VAL A 24 -7.39 4.54 21.33
C VAL A 24 -5.90 4.37 21.62
N GLY A 25 -5.51 4.22 22.89
CA GLY A 25 -4.13 3.91 23.30
C GLY A 25 -3.59 2.64 22.66
N ASN A 26 -4.32 1.52 22.81
CA ASN A 26 -3.95 0.23 22.20
C ASN A 26 -3.87 0.30 20.66
N LEU A 27 -4.74 1.08 20.00
CA LEU A 27 -4.62 1.31 18.55
C LEU A 27 -3.30 2.02 18.22
N ARG A 28 -2.96 3.07 18.96
CA ARG A 28 -1.72 3.84 18.74
C ARG A 28 -0.48 2.98 18.95
N GLU A 29 -0.47 2.12 19.97
CA GLU A 29 0.63 1.18 20.22
C GLU A 29 0.80 0.21 19.05
N LYS A 30 -0.28 -0.39 18.55
CA LYS A 30 -0.25 -1.29 17.39
C LYS A 30 0.23 -0.60 16.12
N LEU A 31 -0.21 0.64 15.88
CA LEU A 31 0.24 1.42 14.73
C LEU A 31 1.72 1.81 14.84
N ALA A 32 2.20 2.19 16.02
CA ALA A 32 3.61 2.48 16.26
C ALA A 32 4.50 1.23 16.07
N ALA A 33 4.06 0.07 16.56
CA ALA A 33 4.76 -1.20 16.35
C ALA A 33 4.81 -1.57 14.86
N PHE A 34 3.72 -1.35 14.12
CA PHE A 34 3.71 -1.55 12.67
C PHE A 34 4.67 -0.60 11.96
N GLU A 35 4.63 0.70 12.30
CA GLU A 35 5.51 1.72 11.74
C GLU A 35 6.98 1.36 11.94
N GLN A 36 7.37 1.05 13.18
CA GLN A 36 8.75 0.68 13.52
C GLN A 36 9.23 -0.56 12.76
N ALA A 37 8.36 -1.54 12.52
CA ALA A 37 8.73 -2.80 11.90
C ALA A 37 8.69 -2.78 10.37
N GLN A 38 7.77 -2.02 9.78
CA GLN A 38 7.42 -2.14 8.35
C GLN A 38 7.58 -0.85 7.55
N VAL A 39 7.72 0.30 8.22
CA VAL A 39 7.76 1.61 7.59
C VAL A 39 9.12 2.24 7.82
N SER A 40 9.62 2.91 6.79
CA SER A 40 10.72 3.84 6.87
C SER A 40 10.32 5.13 6.15
N ALA A 41 11.17 6.15 6.22
CA ALA A 41 10.93 7.41 5.51
C ALA A 41 10.64 7.21 4.01
N GLN A 42 11.27 6.22 3.38
CA GLN A 42 11.22 6.06 1.91
C GLN A 42 10.52 4.80 1.43
N HIS A 43 10.26 3.83 2.31
CA HIS A 43 9.67 2.56 1.89
C HIS A 43 8.77 1.90 2.94
N VAL A 44 7.85 1.08 2.44
CA VAL A 44 6.99 0.20 3.24
C VAL A 44 7.14 -1.24 2.79
N ARG A 45 7.24 -2.15 3.76
CA ARG A 45 7.20 -3.60 3.55
C ARG A 45 5.85 -4.14 4.00
N LEU A 46 5.23 -5.01 3.20
CA LEU A 46 3.92 -5.58 3.49
C LEU A 46 3.96 -7.11 3.42
N PRO A 47 4.63 -7.79 4.37
CA PRO A 47 4.47 -9.22 4.52
C PRO A 47 3.02 -9.55 4.87
N LEU A 48 2.56 -10.73 4.45
CA LEU A 48 1.16 -11.16 4.59
C LEU A 48 0.67 -10.99 6.04
N ALA A 49 1.38 -11.55 7.01
CA ALA A 49 1.00 -11.50 8.42
C ALA A 49 0.83 -10.06 8.94
N ALA A 50 1.77 -9.17 8.65
CA ALA A 50 1.70 -7.78 9.12
C ALA A 50 0.54 -7.02 8.47
N ARG A 51 0.32 -7.22 7.16
CA ARG A 51 -0.78 -6.59 6.43
C ARG A 51 -2.14 -7.06 6.94
N GLU A 52 -2.29 -8.36 7.18
CA GLU A 52 -3.53 -8.93 7.72
C GLU A 52 -3.80 -8.47 9.16
N ALA A 53 -2.76 -8.42 10.01
CA ALA A 53 -2.87 -7.88 11.36
C ALA A 53 -3.26 -6.39 11.37
N LEU A 54 -2.67 -5.59 10.46
CA LEU A 54 -3.01 -4.18 10.30
C LEU A 54 -4.47 -4.01 9.83
N ARG A 55 -4.89 -4.81 8.83
CA ARG A 55 -6.27 -4.82 8.32
C ARG A 55 -7.27 -5.15 9.41
N ALA A 56 -7.01 -6.24 10.15
CA ALA A 56 -7.89 -6.70 11.23
C ALA A 56 -7.96 -5.67 12.36
N THR A 57 -6.83 -5.06 12.72
CA THR A 57 -6.77 -3.97 13.69
C THR A 57 -7.64 -2.82 13.22
N LEU A 58 -7.38 -2.24 12.05
CA LEU A 58 -8.14 -1.09 11.58
C LEU A 58 -9.63 -1.41 11.34
N ALA A 59 -9.98 -2.57 10.80
CA ALA A 59 -11.38 -2.96 10.62
C ALA A 59 -12.12 -3.06 11.96
N SER A 60 -11.50 -3.68 12.98
CA SER A 60 -12.07 -3.76 14.32
C SER A 60 -12.31 -2.35 14.89
N TYR A 61 -11.30 -1.48 14.84
CA TYR A 61 -11.40 -0.13 15.40
C TYR A 61 -12.34 0.78 14.61
N LEU A 62 -12.36 0.70 13.29
CA LEU A 62 -13.29 1.49 12.46
C LEU A 62 -14.74 1.03 12.60
N GLY A 63 -14.98 -0.28 12.72
CA GLY A 63 -16.30 -0.80 13.08
C GLY A 63 -16.76 -0.27 14.44
N HIS A 64 -15.83 -0.10 15.38
CA HIS A 64 -16.14 0.58 16.64
C HIS A 64 -16.43 2.08 16.46
N PHE A 65 -15.79 2.72 15.47
CA PHE A 65 -15.89 4.16 15.24
C PHE A 65 -17.14 4.59 14.47
N GLN A 66 -17.81 3.67 13.77
CA GLN A 66 -19.05 3.94 13.00
C GLN A 66 -20.24 4.43 13.85
N HIS A 67 -20.20 4.24 15.17
CA HIS A 67 -21.26 4.68 16.09
C HIS A 67 -20.92 5.94 16.90
N ALA A 68 -19.80 6.60 16.59
CA ALA A 68 -19.28 7.75 17.33
C ALA A 68 -18.80 8.84 16.34
N GLU A 69 -18.79 10.11 16.77
CA GLU A 69 -18.24 11.24 15.97
C GLU A 69 -16.70 11.14 15.87
N THR A 70 -16.23 10.23 15.04
CA THR A 70 -14.83 9.77 15.01
C THR A 70 -14.03 10.36 13.87
N GLU A 71 -14.62 11.20 13.02
CA GLU A 71 -13.92 11.85 11.90
C GLU A 71 -12.65 12.58 12.35
N ARG A 72 -12.75 13.33 13.47
CA ARG A 72 -11.61 14.01 14.10
C ARG A 72 -10.54 13.03 14.57
N LEU A 73 -10.93 11.89 15.15
CA LEU A 73 -10.01 10.86 15.61
C LEU A 73 -9.28 10.21 14.43
N ILE A 74 -10.00 9.86 13.37
CA ILE A 74 -9.39 9.26 12.18
C ILE A 74 -8.47 10.29 11.51
N GLN A 75 -8.84 11.57 11.46
CA GLN A 75 -7.96 12.62 10.95
C GLN A 75 -6.68 12.74 11.78
N GLN A 76 -6.79 12.74 13.11
CA GLN A 76 -5.62 12.74 14.00
C GLN A 76 -4.72 11.53 13.81
N LEU A 77 -5.29 10.35 13.57
CA LEU A 77 -4.52 9.13 13.28
C LEU A 77 -3.74 9.26 11.97
N PHE A 78 -4.38 9.74 10.90
CA PHE A 78 -3.70 9.94 9.61
C PHE A 78 -2.64 11.05 9.68
N ASN A 79 -2.87 12.11 10.46
CA ASN A 79 -1.86 13.14 10.69
C ASN A 79 -0.66 12.58 11.48
N ARG A 80 -0.91 11.75 12.51
CA ARG A 80 0.15 11.14 13.31
C ARG A 80 0.93 10.07 12.56
N TYR A 81 0.24 9.32 11.69
CA TYR A 81 0.81 8.21 10.93
C TYR A 81 0.56 8.44 9.43
N PRO A 82 1.32 9.36 8.78
CA PRO A 82 1.09 9.71 7.37
C PRO A 82 1.16 8.52 6.42
N TRP A 83 1.94 7.48 6.76
CA TRP A 83 2.03 6.26 5.97
C TRP A 83 0.69 5.50 5.82
N LEU A 84 -0.30 5.79 6.66
CA LEU A 84 -1.65 5.23 6.49
C LEU A 84 -2.28 5.64 5.16
N SER A 85 -2.02 6.85 4.66
CA SER A 85 -2.56 7.30 3.35
C SER A 85 -1.96 6.52 2.18
N TRP A 86 -0.77 5.95 2.36
CA TRP A 86 -0.11 5.12 1.36
C TRP A 86 -0.79 3.75 1.23
N LEU A 87 -1.38 3.27 2.32
CA LEU A 87 -1.94 1.93 2.43
C LEU A 87 -3.47 1.90 2.45
N PHE A 88 -4.11 3.04 2.73
CA PHE A 88 -5.55 3.16 2.83
C PHE A 88 -6.04 4.45 2.17
N ARG A 89 -7.17 4.34 1.49
CA ARG A 89 -7.96 5.47 1.03
C ARG A 89 -9.26 5.57 1.79
N ARG A 90 -9.71 6.79 2.04
CA ARG A 90 -11.06 7.07 2.54
C ARG A 90 -12.05 7.08 1.38
N THR A 91 -13.18 6.43 1.52
CA THR A 91 -14.31 6.60 0.60
C THR A 91 -15.08 7.88 0.95
N PRO A 92 -15.90 8.42 0.03
CA PRO A 92 -16.81 9.52 0.34
C PRO A 92 -17.74 9.22 1.54
N GLY A 93 -18.07 7.94 1.78
CA GLY A 93 -18.85 7.50 2.93
C GLY A 93 -18.03 7.23 4.20
N GLY A 94 -16.80 7.72 4.30
CA GLY A 94 -15.96 7.64 5.51
C GLY A 94 -15.28 6.28 5.77
N GLN A 95 -15.47 5.28 4.90
CA GLN A 95 -14.88 3.96 5.08
C GLN A 95 -13.41 3.94 4.63
N LEU A 96 -12.53 3.25 5.37
CA LEU A 96 -11.17 2.98 4.89
C LEU A 96 -11.16 1.76 3.98
N ARG A 97 -10.60 1.92 2.79
CA ARG A 97 -10.32 0.84 1.83
C ARG A 97 -8.83 0.66 1.70
N SER A 98 -8.38 -0.59 1.71
CA SER A 98 -6.97 -0.93 1.50
C SER A 98 -6.53 -0.65 0.06
N ASN A 99 -5.35 -0.05 -0.10
CA ASN A 99 -4.68 0.22 -1.38
C ASN A 99 -3.65 -0.85 -1.76
N TRP A 100 -3.58 -1.97 -1.05
CA TRP A 100 -2.65 -3.06 -1.37
C TRP A 100 -3.25 -4.19 -2.22
N GLN A 101 -4.55 -4.15 -2.54
CA GLN A 101 -5.16 -5.12 -3.44
C GLN A 101 -6.39 -4.54 -4.16
N PRO A 102 -6.61 -4.90 -5.44
CA PRO A 102 -7.80 -4.49 -6.16
C PRO A 102 -9.04 -5.23 -5.65
N MET A 103 -10.18 -4.53 -5.67
CA MET A 103 -11.48 -5.05 -5.18
C MET A 103 -12.17 -5.98 -6.17
N SER A 104 -12.03 -5.69 -7.46
CA SER A 104 -12.58 -6.47 -8.57
C SER A 104 -11.62 -6.37 -9.74
N VAL A 105 -11.33 -7.50 -10.38
CA VAL A 105 -10.37 -7.57 -11.48
C VAL A 105 -10.83 -8.60 -12.48
N THR A 106 -10.58 -8.30 -13.76
CA THR A 106 -10.98 -9.15 -14.89
C THR A 106 -9.79 -9.68 -15.68
N SER A 107 -8.58 -9.17 -15.40
CA SER A 107 -7.36 -9.52 -16.13
C SER A 107 -6.11 -9.08 -15.36
N LEU A 108 -4.94 -9.59 -15.79
CA LEU A 108 -3.65 -9.06 -15.33
C LEU A 108 -3.53 -7.56 -15.61
N ARG A 109 -3.98 -7.11 -16.78
CA ARG A 109 -4.01 -5.69 -17.14
C ARG A 109 -4.79 -4.88 -16.12
N SER A 110 -6.03 -5.28 -15.83
CA SER A 110 -6.89 -4.61 -14.84
C SER A 110 -6.21 -4.52 -13.47
N GLN A 111 -5.49 -5.56 -13.05
CA GLN A 111 -4.70 -5.52 -11.81
C GLN A 111 -3.58 -4.48 -11.87
N VAL A 112 -2.77 -4.48 -12.94
CA VAL A 112 -1.66 -3.54 -13.11
C VAL A 112 -2.15 -2.09 -13.22
N ASP A 113 -3.18 -1.85 -14.02
CA ASP A 113 -3.79 -0.53 -14.19
C ASP A 113 -4.35 0.00 -12.86
N TRP A 114 -4.97 -0.86 -12.06
CA TRP A 114 -5.44 -0.49 -10.73
C TRP A 114 -4.30 -0.02 -9.82
N PHE A 115 -3.16 -0.71 -9.78
CA PHE A 115 -2.00 -0.27 -9.00
C PHE A 115 -1.42 1.03 -9.54
N ARG A 116 -1.32 1.19 -10.86
CA ARG A 116 -0.83 2.44 -11.47
C ARG A 116 -1.72 3.62 -11.09
N GLN A 117 -3.04 3.47 -11.20
CA GLN A 117 -4.00 4.53 -10.88
C GLN A 117 -3.99 4.86 -9.38
N SER A 118 -4.08 3.84 -8.52
CA SER A 118 -4.15 4.02 -7.06
C SER A 118 -2.89 4.67 -6.47
N PHE A 119 -1.73 4.54 -7.12
CA PHE A 119 -0.47 5.11 -6.65
C PHE A 119 -0.01 6.35 -7.43
N ALA A 120 -0.56 6.62 -8.61
CA ALA A 120 -0.29 7.85 -9.35
C ALA A 120 -1.19 9.00 -8.90
N ALA A 121 -2.51 8.81 -8.92
CA ALA A 121 -3.47 9.88 -8.64
C ALA A 121 -3.61 10.17 -7.15
N ASP A 122 -3.70 9.12 -6.32
CA ASP A 122 -4.07 9.30 -4.91
C ASP A 122 -2.85 9.60 -4.03
N LEU A 123 -1.67 9.11 -4.40
CA LEU A 123 -0.49 9.16 -3.53
C LEU A 123 0.53 10.22 -3.94
N ARG A 124 0.66 10.49 -5.23
CA ARG A 124 1.71 11.35 -5.78
C ARG A 124 1.17 12.26 -6.90
N PRO A 125 0.15 13.10 -6.63
CA PRO A 125 -0.48 13.95 -7.64
C PRO A 125 0.52 14.90 -8.32
N ASP A 126 1.52 15.39 -7.58
CA ASP A 126 2.52 16.34 -8.07
C ASP A 126 3.82 15.69 -8.54
N ALA A 127 3.89 14.35 -8.61
CA ALA A 127 5.12 13.69 -9.01
C ALA A 127 5.38 13.83 -10.51
N ALA A 128 6.59 14.30 -10.84
CA ALA A 128 7.09 14.40 -12.21
C ALA A 128 7.05 13.06 -12.99
N ALA A 129 7.01 11.92 -12.28
CA ALA A 129 6.91 10.61 -12.91
C ALA A 129 6.13 9.59 -12.05
N PRO A 130 5.30 8.73 -12.68
CA PRO A 130 4.57 7.68 -11.97
C PRO A 130 5.51 6.60 -11.44
N LEU A 131 5.08 5.84 -10.43
CA LEU A 131 5.87 4.73 -9.89
C LEU A 131 6.06 3.62 -10.92
N ILE A 132 7.23 2.99 -10.90
CA ILE A 132 7.48 1.75 -11.64
C ILE A 132 6.67 0.61 -11.01
N THR A 133 5.81 -0.04 -11.79
CA THR A 133 5.01 -1.18 -11.30
C THR A 133 5.71 -2.50 -11.64
N ALA A 134 6.43 -3.07 -10.67
CA ALA A 134 7.05 -4.39 -10.78
C ALA A 134 6.08 -5.49 -10.37
N VAL A 135 5.84 -6.43 -11.26
CA VAL A 135 4.70 -7.34 -11.18
C VAL A 135 5.21 -8.78 -11.25
N GLN A 136 4.97 -9.60 -10.23
CA GLN A 136 5.35 -11.02 -10.26
C GLN A 136 4.64 -11.73 -11.44
N LEU A 137 5.18 -12.79 -12.01
CA LEU A 137 4.51 -13.68 -12.97
C LEU A 137 5.06 -15.08 -12.74
N GLY A 138 4.38 -15.88 -11.90
CA GLY A 138 4.95 -17.14 -11.40
C GLY A 138 6.30 -16.91 -10.71
N SER A 139 7.36 -17.53 -11.24
CA SER A 139 8.74 -17.43 -10.73
C SER A 139 9.51 -16.20 -11.25
N ARG A 140 8.83 -15.26 -11.90
CA ARG A 140 9.45 -14.09 -12.54
C ARG A 140 8.89 -12.79 -11.99
N VAL A 141 9.60 -11.69 -12.21
CA VAL A 141 9.12 -10.32 -12.04
C VAL A 141 9.20 -9.61 -13.39
N ALA A 142 8.14 -8.89 -13.75
CA ALA A 142 8.00 -8.24 -15.03
C ALA A 142 7.67 -6.75 -14.91
N LEU A 143 8.06 -6.00 -15.93
CA LEU A 143 7.71 -4.61 -16.18
C LEU A 143 7.11 -4.49 -17.57
N PHE A 144 6.17 -3.56 -17.75
CA PHE A 144 5.42 -3.41 -19.00
C PHE A 144 5.32 -1.95 -19.43
N GLY A 145 5.29 -1.73 -20.75
CA GLY A 145 5.07 -0.43 -21.38
C GLY A 145 6.09 0.62 -20.92
N GLY A 146 5.58 1.79 -20.50
CA GLY A 146 6.42 2.89 -20.03
C GLY A 146 7.32 2.53 -18.84
N ASP A 147 6.91 1.60 -17.98
CA ASP A 147 7.73 1.17 -16.85
C ASP A 147 8.98 0.40 -17.30
N ALA A 148 8.83 -0.46 -18.31
CA ALA A 148 9.96 -1.17 -18.90
C ALA A 148 10.93 -0.19 -19.59
N LYS A 149 10.41 0.74 -20.41
CA LYS A 149 11.22 1.74 -21.13
C LYS A 149 12.02 2.63 -20.18
N ARG A 150 11.37 3.19 -19.15
CA ARG A 150 12.04 4.05 -18.14
C ARG A 150 13.10 3.29 -17.36
N THR A 151 12.81 2.03 -17.01
CA THR A 151 13.77 1.18 -16.30
C THR A 151 14.95 0.82 -17.18
N GLN A 152 14.74 0.55 -18.47
CA GLN A 152 15.82 0.26 -19.41
C GLN A 152 16.78 1.46 -19.57
N GLN A 153 16.23 2.67 -19.70
CA GLN A 153 17.02 3.90 -19.78
C GLN A 153 17.88 4.12 -18.54
N SER A 154 17.31 3.85 -17.36
CA SER A 154 17.98 4.11 -16.07
C SER A 154 18.89 2.96 -15.62
N LEU A 155 18.59 1.72 -16.02
CA LEU A 155 19.27 0.49 -15.62
C LEU A 155 19.55 -0.41 -16.84
N PRO A 156 20.37 0.04 -17.81
CA PRO A 156 20.62 -0.71 -19.04
C PRO A 156 21.29 -2.07 -18.77
N TRP A 157 22.03 -2.19 -17.66
CA TRP A 157 22.65 -3.45 -17.25
C TRP A 157 21.62 -4.55 -16.95
N ALA A 158 20.40 -4.22 -16.54
CA ALA A 158 19.37 -5.22 -16.23
C ALA A 158 18.91 -5.98 -17.48
N TRP A 159 18.98 -5.34 -18.66
CA TRP A 159 18.68 -5.97 -19.95
C TRP A 159 19.80 -6.90 -20.45
N ARG A 160 21.02 -6.76 -19.93
CA ARG A 160 22.17 -7.59 -20.31
C ARG A 160 22.21 -8.93 -19.58
N TRP A 161 21.34 -9.15 -18.60
CA TRP A 161 21.25 -10.43 -17.92
C TRP A 161 20.78 -11.52 -18.87
N ARG A 162 21.50 -12.65 -18.92
CA ARG A 162 21.15 -13.80 -19.76
C ARG A 162 19.74 -14.37 -19.49
N SER A 163 19.25 -14.20 -18.28
CA SER A 163 17.92 -14.68 -17.85
C SER A 163 16.78 -13.72 -18.20
N THR A 164 17.06 -12.58 -18.83
CA THR A 164 16.07 -11.61 -19.28
C THR A 164 15.20 -12.24 -20.36
N ARG A 165 13.88 -12.04 -20.27
CA ARG A 165 12.93 -12.47 -21.29
C ARG A 165 12.08 -11.29 -21.74
N HIS A 166 11.80 -11.23 -23.02
CA HIS A 166 10.79 -10.34 -23.56
C HIS A 166 9.40 -10.89 -23.19
N GLU A 167 8.51 -10.01 -22.77
CA GLU A 167 7.12 -10.32 -22.48
C GLU A 167 6.24 -9.52 -23.42
N GLN A 168 5.17 -10.12 -23.91
CA GLN A 168 4.10 -9.42 -24.63
C GLN A 168 2.78 -9.76 -23.97
N ARG A 169 2.02 -8.75 -23.57
CA ARG A 169 0.71 -8.94 -22.90
C ARG A 169 -0.32 -8.00 -23.49
N GLN A 170 -1.48 -8.56 -23.85
CA GLN A 170 -2.58 -7.79 -24.42
C GLN A 170 -2.96 -6.63 -23.48
N GLY A 171 -2.95 -5.42 -24.03
CA GLY A 171 -3.28 -4.19 -23.31
C GLY A 171 -2.25 -3.70 -22.28
N LEU A 172 -1.17 -4.44 -22.01
CA LEU A 172 -0.01 -3.97 -21.25
C LEU A 172 1.18 -3.62 -22.15
N GLY A 173 1.15 -4.11 -23.40
CA GLY A 173 2.18 -3.87 -24.40
C GLY A 173 3.43 -4.74 -24.17
N GLU A 174 4.52 -4.28 -24.77
CA GLU A 174 5.84 -4.89 -24.62
C GLU A 174 6.35 -4.74 -23.19
N GLY A 175 7.02 -5.77 -22.72
CA GLY A 175 7.60 -5.83 -21.40
C GLY A 175 8.85 -6.68 -21.37
N VAL A 176 9.39 -6.77 -20.17
CA VAL A 176 10.55 -7.58 -19.87
C VAL A 176 10.32 -8.29 -18.55
N SER A 177 10.89 -9.48 -18.39
CA SER A 177 10.85 -10.19 -17.12
C SER A 177 12.19 -10.81 -16.76
N TRP A 178 12.40 -10.98 -15.46
CA TRP A 178 13.57 -11.63 -14.86
C TRP A 178 13.14 -12.67 -13.84
N PRO A 179 13.98 -13.67 -13.51
CA PRO A 179 13.74 -14.56 -12.37
C PRO A 179 13.49 -13.74 -11.09
N LEU A 180 12.59 -14.22 -10.22
CA LEU A 180 12.23 -13.51 -8.99
C LEU A 180 13.43 -13.33 -8.05
N SER A 181 14.44 -14.20 -8.14
CA SER A 181 15.72 -14.04 -7.43
C SER A 181 16.43 -12.71 -7.76
N HIS A 182 16.19 -12.13 -8.93
CA HIS A 182 16.77 -10.85 -9.35
C HIS A 182 16.06 -9.64 -8.73
N LEU A 183 14.89 -9.82 -8.11
CA LEU A 183 14.09 -8.73 -7.55
C LEU A 183 14.88 -7.85 -6.57
N LYS A 184 15.72 -8.45 -5.72
CA LYS A 184 16.58 -7.70 -4.79
C LYS A 184 17.58 -6.82 -5.53
N GLY A 185 18.19 -7.35 -6.61
CA GLY A 185 19.13 -6.62 -7.46
C GLY A 185 18.47 -5.48 -8.22
N LEU A 186 17.34 -5.77 -8.87
CA LEU A 186 16.52 -4.78 -9.57
C LEU A 186 16.07 -3.67 -8.63
N GLY A 187 15.55 -4.02 -7.45
CA GLY A 187 15.12 -3.04 -6.45
C GLY A 187 16.27 -2.15 -5.94
N ARG A 188 17.47 -2.70 -5.75
CA ARG A 188 18.66 -1.87 -5.43
C ARG A 188 19.00 -0.90 -6.56
N GLY A 189 18.94 -1.35 -7.81
CA GLY A 189 19.14 -0.52 -8.99
C GLY A 189 18.15 0.64 -9.04
N LEU A 190 16.86 0.34 -8.91
CA LEU A 190 15.78 1.34 -8.93
C LEU A 190 15.98 2.39 -7.83
N ARG A 191 16.28 1.97 -6.60
CA ARG A 191 16.58 2.91 -5.50
C ARG A 191 17.79 3.79 -5.78
N LYS A 192 18.89 3.23 -6.29
CA LYS A 192 20.10 3.99 -6.63
C LYS A 192 19.85 5.00 -7.76
N ALA A 193 18.96 4.67 -8.69
CA ALA A 193 18.54 5.56 -9.77
C ALA A 193 17.46 6.56 -9.34
N GLY A 194 17.07 6.61 -8.07
CA GLY A 194 16.00 7.48 -7.59
C GLY A 194 14.61 7.14 -8.14
N LEU A 195 14.43 5.95 -8.73
CA LEU A 195 13.16 5.55 -9.33
C LEU A 195 12.22 4.98 -8.27
N PRO A 196 11.10 5.65 -7.96
CA PRO A 196 10.10 5.13 -7.06
C PRO A 196 9.40 3.94 -7.72
N TYR A 197 9.15 2.90 -6.94
CA TYR A 197 8.59 1.66 -7.46
C TYR A 197 7.75 0.93 -6.43
N LEU A 198 6.85 0.10 -6.94
CA LEU A 198 6.11 -0.85 -6.14
C LEU A 198 6.36 -2.27 -6.65
N PHE A 199 6.34 -3.24 -5.76
CA PHE A 199 6.36 -4.65 -6.10
C PHE A 199 5.04 -5.30 -5.72
N VAL A 200 4.41 -5.91 -6.72
CA VAL A 200 3.14 -6.61 -6.61
C VAL A 200 3.37 -8.11 -6.79
N ALA A 201 3.05 -8.89 -5.77
CA ALA A 201 3.21 -10.34 -5.78
C ALA A 201 1.91 -11.08 -6.11
N GLU A 202 2.05 -12.32 -6.55
CA GLU A 202 0.95 -13.29 -6.61
C GLU A 202 0.61 -13.78 -5.21
N GLU A 203 -0.68 -13.77 -4.86
CA GLU A 203 -1.16 -14.28 -3.58
C GLU A 203 -2.59 -14.79 -3.69
N GLY A 204 -2.76 -16.11 -3.59
CA GLY A 204 -4.06 -16.76 -3.70
C GLY A 204 -4.70 -16.64 -5.09
N TYR A 205 -5.95 -17.05 -5.16
CA TYR A 205 -6.72 -17.14 -6.40
C TYR A 205 -8.04 -16.39 -6.26
N LEU A 206 -8.51 -15.87 -7.38
CA LEU A 206 -9.83 -15.30 -7.57
C LEU A 206 -10.76 -16.35 -8.17
N PRO A 207 -12.10 -16.15 -8.10
CA PRO A 207 -13.05 -16.93 -8.89
C PRO A 207 -12.61 -16.98 -10.36
N GLY A 208 -12.64 -18.18 -10.96
CA GLY A 208 -12.13 -18.40 -12.33
C GLY A 208 -10.63 -18.68 -12.42
N GLY A 209 -9.93 -18.92 -11.30
CA GLY A 209 -8.54 -19.41 -11.29
C GLY A 209 -7.47 -18.34 -11.56
N MET A 210 -7.87 -17.08 -11.68
CA MET A 210 -6.91 -15.97 -11.84
C MET A 210 -6.16 -15.72 -10.54
N LYS A 211 -4.83 -15.59 -10.62
CA LYS A 211 -4.04 -15.22 -9.44
C LYS A 211 -4.33 -13.78 -9.02
N ARG A 212 -4.63 -13.58 -7.74
CA ARG A 212 -4.77 -12.25 -7.15
C ARG A 212 -3.39 -11.64 -6.95
N ARG A 213 -3.31 -10.32 -7.12
CA ARG A 213 -2.11 -9.52 -6.98
C ARG A 213 -2.20 -8.56 -5.83
N VAL A 214 -1.14 -8.55 -5.02
CA VAL A 214 -1.08 -7.78 -3.78
C VAL A 214 0.23 -7.01 -3.68
N LEU A 215 0.16 -5.78 -3.16
CA LEU A 215 1.33 -4.98 -2.84
C LEU A 215 2.14 -5.67 -1.75
N ARG A 216 3.46 -5.79 -1.99
CA ARG A 216 4.43 -6.35 -1.04
C ARG A 216 5.47 -5.35 -0.59
N TYR A 217 5.76 -4.38 -1.44
CA TYR A 217 6.80 -3.40 -1.20
C TYR A 217 6.48 -2.13 -1.95
N LEU A 218 6.67 -0.99 -1.31
CA LEU A 218 6.53 0.34 -1.88
C LEU A 218 7.78 1.14 -1.56
N PHE A 219 8.35 1.81 -2.55
CA PHE A 219 9.43 2.79 -2.39
C PHE A 219 9.05 4.07 -3.09
N LEU A 220 9.06 5.18 -2.35
CA LEU A 220 8.56 6.48 -2.80
C LEU A 220 9.65 7.43 -3.29
N GLY A 221 10.93 7.03 -3.20
CA GLY A 221 12.06 7.88 -3.54
C GLY A 221 12.44 8.83 -2.40
N SER A 222 13.55 9.55 -2.58
CA SER A 222 14.07 10.54 -1.63
C SER A 222 13.29 11.85 -1.59
N ASP A 223 12.54 12.15 -2.66
CA ASP A 223 11.77 13.40 -2.77
C ASP A 223 10.43 13.34 -2.03
N HIS A 224 10.10 12.18 -1.44
CA HIS A 224 8.87 11.98 -0.70
C HIS A 224 9.22 11.70 0.77
N ASP A 225 9.38 12.77 1.55
CA ASP A 225 9.45 12.69 3.00
C ASP A 225 8.19 13.33 3.64
N PRO A 226 7.13 12.55 3.91
CA PRO A 226 5.98 13.06 4.64
C PRO A 226 6.20 13.07 6.16
N LEU A 227 7.31 12.50 6.67
CA LEU A 227 7.65 12.55 8.09
C LEU A 227 8.32 13.88 8.46
N LEU A 228 8.91 14.59 7.49
CA LEU A 228 9.38 15.97 7.66
C LEU A 228 8.26 17.02 7.61
N GLN A 229 7.13 16.76 6.94
CA GLN A 229 6.04 17.74 6.83
C GLN A 229 5.17 17.87 8.10
N VAL A 230 5.32 16.97 9.09
CA VAL A 230 4.52 16.98 10.34
C VAL A 230 5.36 17.33 11.57
N ARG A 231 6.66 17.56 11.41
CA ARG A 231 7.59 17.89 12.51
C ARG A 231 7.99 19.38 12.56
N ALA A 232 7.34 20.23 11.77
CA ALA A 232 7.48 21.69 11.83
C ALA A 232 6.32 22.31 12.63
#